data_AF-A0A2G0YW23-F1
#
_entry.id   AF-A0A2G0YW23-F1
#
_cell.length_a   1.000
_cell.length_b   1.000
_cell.length_c   1.000
_cell.angle_alpha   90.00
_cell.angle_beta   90.00
_cell.angle_gamma   90.00
#
_symmetry.space_group_name_H-M   'P 1'
#
loop_
_entity.id
_entity.type
_entity.pdbx_description
1 polymer ?
#
loop_
_entity_poly.entity_id
_entity_poly.type
_entity_poly.pdbx_seq_one_letter_code
_entity_poly.pdbx_strand_id
1 'polypeptide(L)'
;MTALTPLHTLWLTETVRLREEHAGPLEDQEANRLARSHGGDLPTRIQNRALWLAERDGLRAALLHWLQGARLALIVLMVLAIVSGAGLAFAALGNGLAPVNVFWALGSLLGLNLILLLSWALGLLFAGEHSASLGRLWLWLSEKLARDAKAAQLAPALLLLLQRQKLNRWAVGVLVNGLWLLALCSALVILLTLMATRRYGFVWETTLLGADTFVSVTQALGSLPALLGFSVPTVEMIRASGDSALTLESARQAWAAWLVGVLLVYGLLPRLILAVLCLWRWQRGRAALALDLNLPGYAHLREALMPSSERLGVNDAAPEQLHHVSGGASELHSDGALLVAIELDDQRPWPPKLPATVKDAGILDSRESRHTLLEQLTRFPPARLVIACDPRRSPDRGSLALIGELARSASATRVWLLQAPPGQALDAERLGDWHTALQQLDLSFADCAPLTWLETGHD
;
A
#
# COMPACT_ATOMS: atom_id res chain seq x y z
N MET A 1 -4.02 -9.09 21.51
CA MET A 1 -3.99 -8.12 20.39
C MET A 1 -4.51 -8.81 19.15
N THR A 2 -5.52 -8.27 18.47
CA THR A 2 -6.00 -8.82 17.19
C THR A 2 -4.91 -8.68 16.12
N ALA A 3 -4.60 -9.77 15.43
CA ALA A 3 -3.64 -9.75 14.32
C ALA A 3 -4.14 -8.81 13.20
N LEU A 4 -3.23 -8.05 12.61
CA LEU A 4 -3.54 -7.19 11.48
C LEU A 4 -3.76 -8.07 10.24
N THR A 5 -4.79 -7.75 9.44
CA THR A 5 -4.99 -8.41 8.15
C THR A 5 -4.07 -7.77 7.10
N PRO A 6 -3.77 -8.44 5.98
CA PRO A 6 -2.96 -7.85 4.90
C PRO A 6 -3.50 -6.49 4.41
N LEU A 7 -4.83 -6.34 4.35
CA LEU A 7 -5.47 -5.06 4.01
C LEU A 7 -5.17 -3.97 5.04
N HIS A 8 -5.19 -4.32 6.34
CA HIS A 8 -4.88 -3.35 7.40
C HIS A 8 -3.42 -2.91 7.32
N THR A 9 -2.50 -3.83 7.02
CA THR A 9 -1.07 -3.50 6.84
C THR A 9 -0.86 -2.56 5.67
N LEU A 10 -1.42 -2.86 4.49
CA LEU A 10 -1.34 -1.99 3.32
C LEU A 10 -1.99 -0.62 3.58
N TRP A 11 -3.11 -0.61 4.29
CA TRP A 11 -3.80 0.61 4.65
C TRP A 11 -2.95 1.50 5.57
N LEU A 12 -2.42 0.97 6.67
CA LEU A 12 -1.51 1.72 7.54
C LEU A 12 -0.27 2.23 6.79
N THR A 13 0.26 1.41 5.87
CA THR A 13 1.42 1.79 5.04
C THR A 13 1.10 2.99 4.16
N GLU A 14 -0.04 2.98 3.45
CA GLU A 14 -0.50 4.12 2.66
C GLU A 14 -0.84 5.35 3.51
N THR A 15 -1.35 5.16 4.73
CA THR A 15 -1.60 6.25 5.67
C THR A 15 -0.31 6.94 6.10
N VAL A 16 0.75 6.18 6.38
CA VAL A 16 2.08 6.74 6.69
C VAL A 16 2.63 7.51 5.48
N ARG A 17 2.56 6.92 4.27
CA ARG A 17 2.98 7.61 3.04
C ARG A 17 2.25 8.95 2.84
N LEU A 18 0.93 8.97 2.99
CA LEU A 18 0.15 10.21 2.83
C LEU A 18 0.48 11.26 3.90
N ARG A 19 0.78 10.83 5.13
CA ARG A 19 1.24 11.74 6.19
C ARG A 19 2.59 12.34 5.85
N GLU A 20 3.52 11.54 5.34
CA GLU A 20 4.84 12.01 4.90
C GLU A 20 4.76 12.99 3.73
N GLU A 21 3.85 12.75 2.78
CA GLU A 21 3.62 13.66 1.65
C GLU A 21 3.01 15.00 2.07
N HIS A 22 2.16 15.03 3.09
CA HIS A 22 1.51 16.27 3.56
C HIS A 22 2.33 17.04 4.60
N ALA A 23 2.94 16.34 5.55
CA ALA A 23 3.62 16.94 6.70
C ALA A 23 5.15 16.96 6.58
N GLY A 24 5.71 16.32 5.55
CA GLY A 24 7.15 16.13 5.39
C GLY A 24 7.64 14.80 5.99
N PRO A 25 8.94 14.47 5.80
CA PRO A 25 9.51 13.20 6.24
C PRO A 25 9.41 13.05 7.77
N LEU A 26 8.94 11.87 8.20
CA LEU A 26 8.89 11.50 9.62
C LEU A 26 10.27 11.03 10.10
N GLU A 27 10.57 11.21 11.39
CA GLU A 27 11.75 10.58 11.99
C GLU A 27 11.61 9.05 11.96
N ASP A 28 12.42 8.40 11.13
CA ASP A 28 12.24 6.99 10.78
C ASP A 28 13.53 6.16 10.91
N GLN A 29 14.61 6.71 11.49
CA GLN A 29 15.90 6.03 11.58
C GLN A 29 15.80 4.67 12.29
N GLU A 30 15.10 4.62 13.43
CA GLU A 30 14.86 3.39 14.17
C GLU A 30 13.94 2.43 13.41
N ALA A 31 12.89 2.95 12.79
CA ALA A 31 11.96 2.19 11.95
C ALA A 31 12.68 1.52 10.77
N ASN A 32 13.59 2.24 10.11
CA ASN A 32 14.40 1.77 9.00
C ASN A 32 15.40 0.70 9.46
N ARG A 33 16.05 0.91 10.61
CA ARG A 33 16.97 -0.08 11.19
C ARG A 33 16.26 -1.40 11.50
N LEU A 34 15.09 -1.33 12.16
CA LEU A 34 14.28 -2.50 12.47
C LEU A 34 13.73 -3.16 11.20
N ALA A 35 13.26 -2.39 10.23
CA ALA A 35 12.78 -2.93 8.96
C ALA A 35 13.89 -3.68 8.20
N ARG A 36 15.13 -3.17 8.21
CA ARG A 36 16.30 -3.85 7.63
C ARG A 36 16.64 -5.15 8.37
N SER A 37 16.65 -5.14 9.71
CA SER A 37 16.99 -6.34 10.49
C SER A 37 16.00 -7.49 10.33
N HIS A 38 14.74 -7.21 9.97
CA HIS A 38 13.74 -8.23 9.67
C HIS A 38 13.93 -8.88 8.27
N GLY A 39 14.81 -8.32 7.43
CA GLY A 39 15.07 -8.83 6.08
C GLY A 39 13.88 -8.68 5.12
N GLY A 40 13.92 -9.44 4.03
CA GLY A 40 12.88 -9.44 3.00
C GLY A 40 13.09 -8.44 1.87
N ASP A 41 12.14 -8.42 0.94
CA ASP A 41 12.10 -7.55 -0.23
C ASP A 41 11.67 -6.11 0.12
N LEU A 42 11.83 -5.17 -0.83
CA LEU A 42 11.51 -3.76 -0.62
C LEU A 42 10.07 -3.53 -0.10
N PRO A 43 9.01 -4.12 -0.68
CA PRO A 43 7.66 -4.02 -0.15
C PRO A 43 7.54 -4.45 1.31
N THR A 44 8.15 -5.57 1.70
CA THR A 44 8.09 -6.08 3.08
C THR A 44 8.79 -5.14 4.04
N ARG A 45 9.97 -4.62 3.68
CA ARG A 45 10.70 -3.64 4.51
C ARG A 45 9.91 -2.33 4.66
N ILE A 46 9.27 -1.84 3.59
CA ILE A 46 8.41 -0.65 3.65
C ILE A 46 7.22 -0.88 4.59
N GLN A 47 6.54 -2.02 4.50
CA GLN A 47 5.43 -2.35 5.39
C GLN A 47 5.88 -2.42 6.85
N ASN A 48 6.99 -3.10 7.13
CA ASN A 48 7.52 -3.21 8.50
C ASN A 48 7.88 -1.85 9.09
N ARG A 49 8.55 -0.98 8.30
CA ARG A 49 8.84 0.41 8.68
C ARG A 49 7.54 1.16 9.02
N ALA A 50 6.56 1.11 8.12
CA ALA A 50 5.33 1.85 8.30
C ALA A 50 4.48 1.32 9.47
N LEU A 51 4.48 0.01 9.72
CA LEU A 51 3.81 -0.59 10.89
C LEU A 51 4.44 -0.13 12.20
N TRP A 52 5.77 -0.04 12.25
CA TRP A 52 6.46 0.49 13.44
C TRP A 52 6.09 1.96 13.69
N LEU A 53 6.14 2.79 12.65
CA LEU A 53 5.73 4.20 12.73
C LEU A 53 4.25 4.33 13.11
N ALA A 54 3.39 3.46 12.59
CA ALA A 54 1.97 3.43 12.90
C ALA A 54 1.68 3.02 14.35
N GLU A 55 2.50 2.15 14.95
CA GLU A 55 2.40 1.81 16.37
C GLU A 55 2.87 2.99 17.23
N ARG A 56 4.06 3.53 16.95
CA ARG A 56 4.64 4.67 17.69
C ARG A 56 3.70 5.88 17.72
N ASP A 57 3.12 6.21 16.56
CA ASP A 57 2.26 7.38 16.42
C ASP A 57 0.80 7.14 16.85
N GLY A 58 0.45 5.91 17.27
CA GLY A 58 -0.90 5.53 17.69
C GLY A 58 -1.90 5.30 16.54
N LEU A 59 -1.45 5.26 15.28
CA LEU A 59 -2.30 5.00 14.11
C LEU A 59 -2.95 3.62 14.15
N ARG A 60 -2.27 2.61 14.70
CA ARG A 60 -2.87 1.27 14.85
C ARG A 60 -4.08 1.30 15.78
N ALA A 61 -3.97 1.99 16.91
CA ALA A 61 -5.09 2.17 17.83
C ALA A 61 -6.21 2.99 17.16
N ALA A 62 -5.88 4.06 16.44
CA ALA A 62 -6.85 4.86 15.71
C ALA A 62 -7.59 4.03 14.63
N LEU A 63 -6.87 3.18 13.89
CA LEU A 63 -7.47 2.26 12.92
C LEU A 63 -8.45 1.30 13.58
N LEU A 64 -8.11 0.72 14.74
CA LEU A 64 -9.01 -0.18 15.46
C LEU A 64 -10.27 0.53 15.94
N HIS A 65 -10.16 1.74 16.48
CA HIS A 65 -11.32 2.55 16.86
C HIS A 65 -12.19 2.91 15.65
N TRP A 66 -11.57 3.25 14.52
CA TRP A 66 -12.28 3.50 13.28
C TRP A 66 -13.05 2.26 12.82
N LEU A 67 -12.42 1.08 12.85
CA LEU A 67 -13.07 -0.18 12.49
C LEU A 67 -14.21 -0.55 13.44
N GLN A 68 -14.08 -0.25 14.74
CA GLN A 68 -15.16 -0.42 15.70
C GLN A 68 -16.34 0.50 15.38
N GLY A 69 -16.09 1.78 15.11
CA GLY A 69 -17.12 2.73 14.68
C GLY A 69 -17.83 2.28 13.39
N ALA A 70 -17.07 1.83 12.39
CA ALA A 70 -17.62 1.30 11.14
C ALA A 70 -18.48 0.05 11.37
N ARG A 71 -18.07 -0.87 12.26
CA ARG A 71 -18.87 -2.05 12.63
C ARG A 71 -20.17 -1.67 13.34
N LEU A 72 -20.11 -0.73 14.29
CA LEU A 72 -21.30 -0.23 14.98
C LEU A 72 -22.28 0.44 14.01
N ALA A 73 -21.78 1.30 13.12
CA ALA A 73 -22.59 1.92 12.08
C ALA A 73 -23.25 0.86 11.16
N LEU A 74 -22.51 -0.18 10.77
CA LEU A 74 -23.06 -1.29 9.99
C LEU A 74 -24.15 -2.05 10.76
N ILE A 75 -23.97 -2.31 12.05
CA ILE A 75 -24.99 -2.95 12.90
C ILE A 75 -26.26 -2.09 12.93
N VAL A 76 -26.13 -0.78 13.15
CA VAL A 76 -27.27 0.15 13.13
C VAL A 76 -27.99 0.12 11.78
N LEU A 77 -27.24 0.15 10.67
CA LEU A 77 -27.82 0.05 9.33
C LEU A 77 -28.52 -1.29 9.08
N MET A 78 -27.98 -2.40 9.59
CA MET A 78 -28.63 -3.72 9.49
C MET A 78 -29.93 -3.76 10.28
N VAL A 79 -29.95 -3.23 11.51
CA VAL A 79 -31.17 -3.13 12.32
C VAL A 79 -32.20 -2.25 11.60
N LEU A 80 -31.80 -1.10 11.07
CA LEU A 80 -32.68 -0.23 10.32
C LEU A 80 -33.23 -0.95 9.08
N ALA A 81 -32.40 -1.66 8.32
CA ALA A 81 -32.82 -2.44 7.16
C ALA A 81 -33.84 -3.52 7.54
N ILE A 82 -33.63 -4.26 8.64
CA ILE A 82 -34.58 -5.26 9.14
C ILE A 82 -35.91 -4.62 9.51
N VAL A 83 -35.88 -3.53 10.29
CA VAL A 83 -37.09 -2.82 10.73
C VAL A 83 -37.84 -2.21 9.53
N SER A 84 -37.13 -1.56 8.61
CA SER A 84 -37.72 -1.03 7.38
C SER A 84 -38.32 -2.14 6.53
N GLY A 85 -37.63 -3.27 6.37
CA GLY A 85 -38.15 -4.45 5.66
C GLY A 85 -39.45 -4.98 6.27
N ALA A 86 -39.48 -5.15 7.59
CA ALA A 86 -40.70 -5.52 8.31
C ALA A 86 -41.82 -4.50 8.07
N GLY A 87 -41.49 -3.20 8.16
CA GLY A 87 -42.40 -2.10 7.86
C GLY A 87 -42.98 -2.14 6.44
N LEU A 88 -42.18 -2.51 5.43
CA LEU A 88 -42.66 -2.69 4.06
C LEU A 88 -43.70 -3.82 3.96
N ALA A 89 -43.50 -4.94 4.66
CA ALA A 89 -44.48 -6.02 4.69
C ALA A 89 -45.79 -5.60 5.37
N PHE A 90 -45.71 -4.86 6.48
CA PHE A 90 -46.90 -4.29 7.14
C PHE A 90 -47.61 -3.26 6.27
N ALA A 91 -46.87 -2.40 5.56
CA ALA A 91 -47.46 -1.45 4.62
C ALA A 91 -48.14 -2.15 3.44
N ALA A 92 -47.58 -3.29 2.99
CA ALA A 92 -48.09 -4.06 1.87
C ALA A 92 -49.39 -4.82 2.21
N LEU A 93 -49.45 -5.48 3.36
CA LEU A 93 -50.59 -6.33 3.77
C LEU A 93 -51.60 -5.60 4.67
N GLY A 94 -51.20 -4.49 5.29
CA GLY A 94 -52.02 -3.77 6.25
C GLY A 94 -52.35 -4.56 7.52
N ASN A 95 -53.38 -4.11 8.22
CA ASN A 95 -53.82 -4.69 9.50
C ASN A 95 -54.66 -5.98 9.36
N GLY A 96 -54.97 -6.42 8.13
CA GLY A 96 -55.77 -7.61 7.85
C GLY A 96 -57.29 -7.44 8.00
N LEU A 97 -57.77 -6.21 8.24
CA LEU A 97 -59.21 -5.90 8.30
C LEU A 97 -59.79 -5.59 6.91
N ALA A 98 -59.00 -4.96 6.06
CA ALA A 98 -59.35 -4.67 4.67
C ALA A 98 -58.67 -5.67 3.73
N PRO A 99 -59.26 -5.96 2.55
CA PRO A 99 -58.58 -6.75 1.54
C PRO A 99 -57.31 -6.02 1.05
N VAL A 100 -56.31 -6.81 0.69
CA VAL A 100 -55.01 -6.34 0.24
C VAL A 100 -55.08 -6.05 -1.25
N ASN A 101 -54.83 -4.81 -1.63
CA ASN A 101 -54.64 -4.46 -3.03
C ASN A 101 -53.26 -4.96 -3.49
N VAL A 102 -53.25 -5.95 -4.37
CA VAL A 102 -52.03 -6.67 -4.76
C VAL A 102 -50.99 -5.77 -5.41
N PHE A 103 -51.39 -4.76 -6.19
CA PHE A 103 -50.44 -3.86 -6.83
C PHE A 103 -49.88 -2.79 -5.89
N TRP A 104 -50.64 -2.34 -4.90
CA TRP A 104 -50.10 -1.52 -3.83
C TRP A 104 -49.12 -2.32 -2.96
N ALA A 105 -49.43 -3.58 -2.68
CA ALA A 105 -48.50 -4.49 -2.01
C ALA A 105 -47.20 -4.67 -2.81
N LEU A 106 -47.29 -4.90 -4.12
CA LEU A 106 -46.11 -4.97 -4.98
C LEU A 106 -45.33 -3.66 -5.06
N GLY A 107 -46.03 -2.54 -5.25
CA GLY A 107 -45.41 -1.22 -5.36
C GLY A 107 -44.67 -0.82 -4.09
N SER A 108 -45.25 -1.11 -2.91
CA SER A 108 -44.60 -0.87 -1.62
C SER A 108 -43.39 -1.79 -1.40
N LEU A 109 -43.50 -3.09 -1.69
CA LEU A 109 -42.41 -4.05 -1.49
C LEU A 109 -41.26 -3.87 -2.49
N LEU A 110 -41.56 -3.62 -3.77
CA LEU A 110 -40.59 -3.66 -4.86
C LEU A 110 -40.32 -2.32 -5.53
N GLY A 111 -41.24 -1.35 -5.48
CA GLY A 111 -41.14 -0.13 -6.27
C GLY A 111 -39.84 0.65 -6.02
N LEU A 112 -39.62 1.08 -4.78
CA LEU A 112 -38.39 1.78 -4.40
C LEU A 112 -37.14 0.91 -4.64
N ASN A 113 -37.24 -0.39 -4.32
CA ASN A 113 -36.14 -1.32 -4.53
C ASN A 113 -35.72 -1.40 -6.01
N LEU A 114 -36.67 -1.53 -6.94
CA LEU A 114 -36.41 -1.65 -8.37
C LEU A 114 -35.83 -0.36 -8.94
N ILE A 115 -36.36 0.80 -8.55
CA ILE A 115 -35.79 2.11 -8.96
C ILE A 115 -34.33 2.19 -8.54
N LEU A 116 -34.02 1.92 -7.27
CA LEU A 116 -32.66 1.98 -6.75
C LEU A 116 -31.75 0.89 -7.34
N LEU A 117 -32.29 -0.29 -7.62
CA LEU A 117 -31.57 -1.38 -8.29
C LEU A 117 -31.16 -0.95 -9.71
N LEU A 118 -32.09 -0.40 -10.49
CA LEU A 118 -31.84 0.09 -11.84
C LEU A 118 -30.86 1.27 -11.82
N SER A 119 -31.04 2.25 -10.94
CA SER A 119 -30.10 3.37 -10.79
C SER A 119 -28.69 2.87 -10.46
N TRP A 120 -28.57 1.87 -9.58
CA TRP A 120 -27.27 1.28 -9.24
C TRP A 120 -26.66 0.51 -10.42
N ALA A 121 -27.47 -0.28 -11.15
CA ALA A 121 -27.01 -1.04 -12.32
C ALA A 121 -26.56 -0.12 -13.46
N LEU A 122 -27.31 0.94 -13.75
CA LEU A 122 -26.91 1.98 -14.70
C LEU A 122 -25.64 2.68 -14.22
N GLY A 123 -25.54 3.01 -12.93
CA GLY A 123 -24.32 3.54 -12.34
C GLY A 123 -23.12 2.61 -12.57
N LEU A 124 -23.29 1.30 -12.46
CA LEU A 124 -22.21 0.34 -12.70
C LEU A 124 -21.75 0.33 -14.18
N LEU A 125 -22.67 0.49 -15.12
CA LEU A 125 -22.38 0.50 -16.57
C LEU A 125 -21.77 1.84 -17.03
N PHE A 126 -22.21 2.96 -16.45
CA PHE A 126 -21.85 4.32 -16.92
C PHE A 126 -20.84 5.06 -16.02
N ALA A 127 -20.54 4.59 -14.80
CA ALA A 127 -19.62 5.25 -13.87
C ALA A 127 -18.14 4.96 -14.15
N GLY A 128 -17.69 5.31 -15.37
CA GLY A 128 -16.27 5.44 -15.68
C GLY A 128 -15.58 6.55 -14.88
N GLU A 129 -16.29 7.66 -14.59
CA GLU A 129 -15.62 8.91 -14.17
C GLU A 129 -16.34 9.70 -13.05
N HIS A 130 -17.66 9.52 -12.85
CA HIS A 130 -18.45 10.29 -11.88
C HIS A 130 -18.24 9.93 -10.40
N SER A 131 -17.50 8.86 -10.08
CA SER A 131 -17.19 8.50 -8.67
C SER A 131 -16.16 9.44 -8.01
N ALA A 132 -15.45 10.24 -8.79
CA ALA A 132 -14.41 11.15 -8.28
C ALA A 132 -14.98 12.40 -7.56
N SER A 133 -16.21 12.81 -7.83
CA SER A 133 -16.85 13.96 -7.17
C SER A 133 -17.38 13.63 -5.77
N LEU A 134 -18.05 12.48 -5.62
CA LEU A 134 -18.51 11.98 -4.31
C LEU A 134 -17.34 11.65 -3.38
N GLY A 135 -16.25 11.11 -3.92
CA GLY A 135 -15.01 10.90 -3.16
C GLY A 135 -14.45 12.21 -2.61
N ARG A 136 -14.41 13.28 -3.42
CA ARG A 136 -13.95 14.62 -2.98
C ARG A 136 -14.88 15.27 -1.96
N LEU A 137 -16.20 15.15 -2.14
CA LEU A 137 -17.16 15.68 -1.18
C LEU A 137 -17.07 14.96 0.18
N TRP A 138 -16.87 13.64 0.16
CA TRP A 138 -16.68 12.84 1.36
C TRP A 138 -15.34 13.14 2.05
N LEU A 139 -14.26 13.34 1.28
CA LEU A 139 -12.96 13.76 1.81
C LEU A 139 -13.06 15.13 2.50
N TRP A 140 -13.72 16.10 1.85
CA TRP A 140 -13.97 17.42 2.41
C TRP A 140 -14.81 17.35 3.71
N LEU A 141 -15.82 16.49 3.76
CA LEU A 141 -16.66 16.31 4.93
C LEU A 141 -15.91 15.60 6.07
N SER A 142 -15.07 14.62 5.73
CA SER A 142 -14.23 13.89 6.67
C SER A 142 -13.15 14.78 7.28
N GLU A 143 -12.56 15.70 6.50
CA GLU A 143 -11.62 16.71 7.01
C GLU A 143 -12.30 17.64 8.02
N LYS A 144 -13.55 18.03 7.76
CA LYS A 144 -14.33 18.89 8.68
C LYS A 144 -14.80 18.19 9.96
N LEU A 145 -14.97 16.85 9.92
CA LEU A 145 -15.42 16.05 11.06
C LEU A 145 -14.30 15.35 11.83
N ALA A 146 -13.08 15.29 11.28
CA ALA A 146 -11.94 14.65 11.92
C ALA A 146 -11.50 15.45 13.16
N ARG A 147 -12.04 15.07 14.33
CA ARG A 147 -11.66 15.63 15.63
C ARG A 147 -10.22 15.27 16.04
N ASP A 148 -9.60 14.31 15.37
CA ASP A 148 -8.27 13.81 15.70
C ASP A 148 -7.36 13.88 14.47
N ALA A 149 -6.46 14.87 14.45
CA ALA A 149 -5.54 15.13 13.34
C ALA A 149 -4.67 13.90 12.99
N LYS A 150 -4.42 13.03 13.98
CA LYS A 150 -3.66 11.78 13.80
C LYS A 150 -4.40 10.78 12.91
N ALA A 151 -5.72 10.73 12.97
CA ALA A 151 -6.56 9.79 12.22
C ALA A 151 -7.05 10.35 10.87
N ALA A 152 -6.82 11.64 10.59
CA ALA A 152 -7.36 12.34 9.42
C ALA A 152 -7.01 11.64 8.10
N GLN A 153 -5.80 11.07 8.00
CA GLN A 153 -5.30 10.42 6.78
C GLN A 153 -5.70 8.94 6.63
N LEU A 154 -6.40 8.33 7.62
CA LEU A 154 -6.86 6.94 7.50
C LEU A 154 -7.90 6.79 6.39
N ALA A 155 -8.99 7.57 6.40
CA ALA A 155 -10.03 7.44 5.39
C ALA A 155 -9.55 7.78 3.95
N PRO A 156 -8.78 8.87 3.72
CA PRO A 156 -8.18 9.15 2.42
C PRO A 156 -7.26 8.04 1.91
N ALA A 157 -6.41 7.48 2.78
CA ALA A 157 -5.52 6.38 2.42
C ALA A 157 -6.29 5.14 1.95
N LEU A 158 -7.37 4.77 2.64
CA LEU A 158 -8.20 3.64 2.23
C LEU A 158 -8.81 3.87 0.85
N LEU A 159 -9.37 5.06 0.62
CA LEU A 159 -10.02 5.39 -0.65
C LEU A 159 -9.03 5.33 -1.82
N LEU A 160 -7.84 5.90 -1.66
CA LEU A 160 -6.79 5.88 -2.68
C LEU A 160 -6.27 4.46 -2.93
N LEU A 161 -6.00 3.69 -1.87
CA LEU A 161 -5.56 2.29 -1.96
C LEU A 161 -6.57 1.44 -2.76
N LEU A 162 -7.86 1.56 -2.43
CA LEU A 162 -8.92 0.82 -3.12
C LEU A 162 -9.20 1.36 -4.53
N GLN A 163 -9.02 2.66 -4.78
CA GLN A 163 -9.25 3.27 -6.09
C GLN A 163 -8.28 2.75 -7.16
N ARG A 164 -7.02 2.44 -6.79
CA ARG A 164 -6.02 1.87 -7.71
C ARG A 164 -6.52 0.59 -8.39
N GLN A 165 -7.22 -0.27 -7.64
CA GLN A 165 -7.83 -1.49 -8.15
C GLN A 165 -9.34 -1.34 -8.47
N LYS A 166 -9.85 -0.10 -8.55
CA LYS A 166 -11.26 0.24 -8.76
C LYS A 166 -12.22 -0.49 -7.78
N LEU A 167 -11.77 -0.77 -6.56
CA LEU A 167 -12.49 -1.60 -5.59
C LEU A 167 -13.61 -0.88 -4.85
N ASN A 168 -13.58 0.46 -4.79
CA ASN A 168 -14.59 1.27 -4.10
C ASN A 168 -16.03 0.92 -4.54
N ARG A 169 -16.25 0.78 -5.85
CA ARG A 169 -17.57 0.45 -6.41
C ARG A 169 -18.10 -0.91 -5.94
N TRP A 170 -17.20 -1.88 -5.79
CA TRP A 170 -17.55 -3.24 -5.38
C TRP A 170 -17.83 -3.30 -3.88
N ALA A 171 -17.04 -2.60 -3.06
CA ALA A 171 -17.29 -2.48 -1.63
C ALA A 171 -18.66 -1.83 -1.33
N VAL A 172 -18.95 -0.70 -1.97
CA VAL A 172 -20.26 -0.03 -1.87
C VAL A 172 -21.37 -0.92 -2.42
N GLY A 173 -21.10 -1.65 -3.52
CA GLY A 173 -22.02 -2.63 -4.09
C GLY A 173 -22.41 -3.75 -3.13
N VAL A 174 -21.44 -4.32 -2.40
CA VAL A 174 -21.71 -5.33 -1.36
C VAL A 174 -22.60 -4.73 -0.26
N LEU A 175 -22.28 -3.53 0.21
CA LEU A 175 -23.04 -2.88 1.28
C LEU A 175 -24.48 -2.59 0.86
N VAL A 176 -24.67 -1.92 -0.27
CA VAL A 176 -26.00 -1.49 -0.75
C VAL A 176 -26.88 -2.70 -1.09
N ASN A 177 -26.36 -3.65 -1.89
CA ASN A 177 -27.14 -4.82 -2.27
C ASN A 177 -27.37 -5.75 -1.08
N GLY A 178 -26.40 -5.88 -0.16
CA GLY A 178 -26.53 -6.67 1.05
C GLY A 178 -27.59 -6.12 2.03
N LEU A 179 -27.63 -4.80 2.24
CA LEU A 179 -28.64 -4.17 3.09
C LEU A 179 -30.04 -4.28 2.49
N TRP A 180 -30.19 -4.07 1.17
CA TRP A 180 -31.48 -4.29 0.50
C TRP A 180 -31.92 -5.75 0.52
N LEU A 181 -30.99 -6.68 0.32
CA LEU A 181 -31.27 -8.11 0.45
C LEU A 181 -31.76 -8.45 1.86
N LEU A 182 -31.11 -7.92 2.90
CA LEU A 182 -31.52 -8.11 4.30
C LEU A 182 -32.91 -7.52 4.56
N ALA A 183 -33.19 -6.31 4.06
CA ALA A 183 -34.51 -5.69 4.20
C ALA A 183 -35.61 -6.52 3.51
N LEU A 184 -35.36 -7.00 2.29
CA LEU A 184 -36.31 -7.83 1.55
C LEU A 184 -36.48 -9.23 2.18
N CYS A 185 -35.42 -9.82 2.74
CA CYS A 185 -35.51 -11.04 3.53
C CYS A 185 -36.39 -10.83 4.77
N SER A 186 -36.20 -9.72 5.49
CA SER A 186 -37.04 -9.34 6.64
C SER A 186 -38.49 -9.17 6.21
N ALA A 187 -38.75 -8.44 5.12
CA ALA A 187 -40.09 -8.26 4.55
C ALA A 187 -40.73 -9.60 4.21
N LEU A 188 -39.99 -10.51 3.57
CA LEU A 188 -40.47 -11.84 3.22
C LEU A 188 -40.83 -12.66 4.47
N VAL A 189 -39.98 -12.68 5.50
CA VAL A 189 -40.26 -13.41 6.74
C VAL A 189 -41.52 -12.87 7.43
N ILE A 190 -41.67 -11.55 7.51
CA ILE A 190 -42.86 -10.93 8.11
C ILE A 190 -44.10 -11.19 7.27
N LEU A 191 -44.01 -11.06 5.95
CA LEU A 191 -45.10 -11.36 5.02
C LEU A 191 -45.58 -12.80 5.21
N LEU A 192 -44.67 -13.78 5.20
CA LEU A 192 -45.01 -15.19 5.43
C LEU A 192 -45.64 -15.42 6.81
N THR A 193 -45.10 -14.78 7.85
CA THR A 193 -45.64 -14.87 9.22
C THR A 193 -47.06 -14.32 9.30
N LEU A 194 -47.30 -13.15 8.70
CA LEU A 194 -48.62 -12.54 8.65
C LEU A 194 -49.60 -13.42 7.90
N MET A 195 -49.21 -13.93 6.73
CA MET A 195 -50.06 -14.78 5.91
C MET A 195 -50.33 -16.16 6.52
N ALA A 196 -49.42 -16.67 7.36
CA ALA A 196 -49.63 -17.90 8.12
C ALA A 196 -50.57 -17.70 9.33
N THR A 197 -50.60 -16.50 9.91
CA THR A 197 -51.37 -16.20 11.14
C THR A 197 -52.70 -15.50 10.88
N ARG A 198 -52.90 -14.94 9.68
CA ARG A 198 -54.09 -14.17 9.31
C ARG A 198 -54.60 -14.58 7.94
N ARG A 199 -55.92 -14.46 7.76
CA ARG A 199 -56.57 -14.64 6.46
C ARG A 199 -56.62 -13.30 5.73
N TYR A 200 -55.87 -13.19 4.64
CA TYR A 200 -55.89 -12.00 3.78
C TYR A 200 -56.75 -12.24 2.55
N GLY A 201 -57.69 -11.35 2.25
CA GLY A 201 -58.32 -11.29 0.93
C GLY A 201 -57.43 -10.50 -0.02
N PHE A 202 -57.31 -10.93 -1.28
CA PHE A 202 -56.57 -10.20 -2.30
C PHE A 202 -57.55 -9.62 -3.32
N VAL A 203 -57.37 -8.34 -3.63
CA VAL A 203 -58.17 -7.61 -4.62
C VAL A 203 -57.26 -6.81 -5.52
N TRP A 204 -57.82 -6.38 -6.64
CA TRP A 204 -57.23 -5.34 -7.45
C TRP A 204 -58.27 -4.28 -7.74
N GLU A 205 -58.08 -3.13 -7.13
CA GLU A 205 -58.96 -1.98 -7.31
C GLU A 205 -58.19 -0.91 -8.08
N THR A 206 -58.67 -0.58 -9.27
CA THR A 206 -58.10 0.50 -10.09
C THR A 206 -59.21 1.31 -10.73
N THR A 207 -59.14 2.65 -10.60
CA THR A 207 -60.09 3.56 -11.25
C THR A 207 -59.78 3.77 -12.74
N LEU A 208 -58.51 3.58 -13.14
CA LEU A 208 -58.01 3.94 -14.48
C LEU A 208 -57.78 2.74 -15.41
N LEU A 209 -57.55 1.55 -14.88
CA LEU A 209 -57.17 0.36 -15.66
C LEU A 209 -58.34 -0.62 -15.71
N GLY A 210 -58.52 -1.25 -16.87
CA GLY A 210 -59.51 -2.32 -17.07
C GLY A 210 -59.00 -3.69 -16.63
N ALA A 211 -59.93 -4.64 -16.46
CA ALA A 211 -59.64 -6.00 -16.02
C ALA A 211 -58.64 -6.76 -16.90
N ASP A 212 -58.72 -6.58 -18.23
CA ASP A 212 -57.84 -7.30 -19.16
C ASP A 212 -56.38 -6.85 -19.04
N THR A 213 -56.13 -5.56 -18.78
CA THR A 213 -54.78 -5.06 -18.49
C THR A 213 -54.25 -5.72 -17.22
N PHE A 214 -55.07 -5.83 -16.17
CA PHE A 214 -54.68 -6.47 -14.92
C PHE A 214 -54.30 -7.95 -15.14
N VAL A 215 -55.13 -8.71 -15.87
CA VAL A 215 -54.82 -10.10 -16.25
C VAL A 215 -53.46 -10.20 -16.94
N SER A 216 -53.22 -9.35 -17.95
CA SER A 216 -51.98 -9.40 -18.72
C SER A 216 -50.74 -9.13 -17.85
N VAL A 217 -50.80 -8.15 -16.95
CA VAL A 217 -49.68 -7.79 -16.07
C VAL A 217 -49.44 -8.88 -15.03
N THR A 218 -50.49 -9.45 -14.42
CA THR A 218 -50.36 -10.54 -13.44
C THR A 218 -49.73 -11.77 -14.07
N GLN A 219 -50.15 -12.14 -15.29
CA GLN A 219 -49.58 -13.27 -16.02
C GLN A 219 -48.13 -12.99 -16.44
N ALA A 220 -47.84 -11.80 -16.96
CA ALA A 220 -46.49 -11.42 -17.36
C ALA A 220 -45.49 -11.47 -16.18
N LEU A 221 -45.85 -10.86 -15.04
CA LEU A 221 -45.04 -10.91 -13.82
C LEU A 221 -45.02 -12.31 -13.20
N GLY A 222 -46.07 -13.12 -13.37
CA GLY A 222 -46.13 -14.49 -12.89
C GLY A 222 -45.30 -15.48 -13.71
N SER A 223 -44.95 -15.14 -14.95
CA SER A 223 -44.31 -16.07 -15.90
C SER A 223 -42.96 -16.61 -15.41
N LEU A 224 -42.07 -15.75 -14.90
CA LEU A 224 -40.77 -16.19 -14.37
C LEU A 224 -40.90 -16.94 -13.03
N PRO A 225 -41.66 -16.46 -12.04
CA PRO A 225 -41.97 -17.25 -10.84
C PRO A 225 -42.58 -18.62 -11.13
N ALA A 226 -43.44 -18.74 -12.15
CA ALA A 226 -44.04 -20.01 -12.53
C ALA A 226 -43.01 -21.07 -12.94
N LEU A 227 -41.92 -20.66 -13.61
CA LEU A 227 -40.82 -21.56 -13.96
C LEU A 227 -40.12 -22.14 -12.72
N LEU A 228 -40.20 -21.45 -11.59
CA LEU A 228 -39.67 -21.89 -10.29
C LEU A 228 -40.71 -22.65 -9.45
N GLY A 229 -41.90 -22.91 -9.99
CA GLY A 229 -42.97 -23.66 -9.33
C GLY A 229 -43.93 -22.81 -8.49
N PHE A 230 -43.90 -21.48 -8.58
CA PHE A 230 -44.90 -20.64 -7.92
C PHE A 230 -46.22 -20.63 -8.71
N SER A 231 -47.34 -20.81 -8.00
CA SER A 231 -48.67 -20.75 -8.60
C SER A 231 -48.96 -19.35 -9.15
N VAL A 232 -49.59 -19.30 -10.32
CA VAL A 232 -50.10 -18.07 -10.93
C VAL A 232 -51.63 -18.12 -10.94
N PRO A 233 -52.34 -17.09 -10.46
CA PRO A 233 -53.80 -17.02 -10.53
C PRO A 233 -54.32 -17.19 -11.96
N THR A 234 -55.38 -17.98 -12.15
CA THR A 234 -56.01 -18.11 -13.47
C THR A 234 -56.77 -16.85 -13.86
N VAL A 235 -57.13 -16.70 -15.14
CA VAL A 235 -57.86 -15.54 -15.65
C VAL A 235 -59.18 -15.34 -14.90
N GLU A 236 -59.89 -16.43 -14.60
CA GLU A 236 -61.15 -16.40 -13.86
C GLU A 236 -60.93 -15.94 -12.42
N MET A 237 -59.91 -16.47 -11.73
CA MET A 237 -59.55 -16.06 -10.36
C MET A 237 -59.18 -14.58 -10.29
N ILE A 238 -58.42 -14.12 -11.30
CA ILE A 238 -58.02 -12.72 -11.43
C ILE A 238 -59.27 -11.85 -11.58
N ARG A 239 -60.13 -12.11 -12.56
CA ARG A 239 -61.34 -11.30 -12.79
C ARG A 239 -62.25 -11.27 -11.56
N ALA A 240 -62.46 -12.42 -10.92
CA ALA A 240 -63.26 -12.53 -9.70
C ALA A 240 -62.71 -11.70 -8.52
N SER A 241 -61.40 -11.42 -8.49
CA SER A 241 -60.77 -10.60 -7.45
C SER A 241 -61.04 -9.09 -7.62
N GLY A 242 -61.58 -8.66 -8.76
CA GLY A 242 -61.94 -7.27 -9.02
C GLY A 242 -63.34 -6.92 -8.52
N ASP A 243 -64.28 -7.87 -8.58
CA ASP A 243 -65.69 -7.64 -8.22
C ASP A 243 -65.96 -7.80 -6.72
N SER A 244 -65.22 -8.67 -6.02
CA SER A 244 -65.33 -8.87 -4.57
C SER A 244 -64.07 -9.56 -4.02
N ALA A 245 -63.70 -9.25 -2.77
CA ALA A 245 -62.61 -9.94 -2.08
C ALA A 245 -62.87 -11.45 -2.07
N LEU A 246 -61.99 -12.20 -2.74
CA LEU A 246 -62.18 -13.64 -3.01
C LEU A 246 -62.48 -14.42 -1.72
N THR A 247 -63.64 -15.08 -1.69
CA THR A 247 -64.05 -16.00 -0.62
C THR A 247 -63.44 -17.39 -0.77
N LEU A 248 -62.98 -17.75 -1.98
CA LEU A 248 -62.38 -19.03 -2.32
C LEU A 248 -60.94 -19.16 -1.79
N GLU A 249 -60.69 -20.17 -0.96
CA GLU A 249 -59.39 -20.47 -0.35
C GLU A 249 -58.28 -20.69 -1.39
N SER A 250 -58.58 -21.42 -2.47
CA SER A 250 -57.61 -21.74 -3.53
C SER A 250 -57.12 -20.50 -4.26
N ALA A 251 -58.00 -19.54 -4.52
CA ALA A 251 -57.66 -18.28 -5.18
C ALA A 251 -56.78 -17.40 -4.27
N ARG A 252 -57.03 -17.40 -2.96
CA ARG A 252 -56.18 -16.71 -1.98
C ARG A 252 -54.77 -17.30 -1.92
N GLN A 253 -54.67 -18.63 -1.89
CA GLN A 253 -53.38 -19.33 -1.89
C GLN A 253 -52.60 -19.07 -3.18
N ALA A 254 -53.28 -19.02 -4.33
CA ALA A 254 -52.65 -18.67 -5.60
C ALA A 254 -52.08 -17.23 -5.58
N TRP A 255 -52.85 -16.26 -5.09
CA TRP A 255 -52.37 -14.88 -4.95
C TRP A 255 -51.21 -14.74 -3.96
N ALA A 256 -51.27 -15.47 -2.84
CA ALA A 256 -50.21 -15.53 -1.86
C ALA A 256 -48.90 -16.05 -2.47
N ALA A 257 -48.96 -17.22 -3.11
CA ALA A 257 -47.82 -17.85 -3.75
C ALA A 257 -47.26 -16.96 -4.87
N TRP A 258 -48.13 -16.31 -5.64
CA TRP A 258 -47.73 -15.38 -6.70
C TRP A 258 -46.99 -14.16 -6.13
N LEU A 259 -47.53 -13.50 -5.09
CA LEU A 259 -46.89 -12.33 -4.48
C LEU A 259 -45.51 -12.68 -3.91
N VAL A 260 -45.39 -13.82 -3.22
CA VAL A 260 -44.12 -14.35 -2.71
C VAL A 260 -43.15 -14.64 -3.87
N GLY A 261 -43.62 -15.31 -4.92
CA GLY A 261 -42.82 -15.63 -6.11
C GLY A 261 -42.29 -14.38 -6.81
N VAL A 262 -43.12 -13.36 -7.00
CA VAL A 262 -42.72 -12.09 -7.62
C VAL A 262 -41.70 -11.35 -6.73
N LEU A 263 -41.92 -11.28 -5.41
CA LEU A 263 -40.96 -10.68 -4.47
C LEU A 263 -39.59 -11.39 -4.52
N LEU A 264 -39.59 -12.71 -4.56
CA LEU A 264 -38.37 -13.51 -4.64
C LEU A 264 -37.63 -13.29 -5.97
N VAL A 265 -38.32 -13.41 -7.09
CA VAL A 265 -37.71 -13.38 -8.42
C VAL A 265 -37.25 -11.98 -8.84
N TYR A 266 -38.05 -10.95 -8.55
CA TYR A 266 -37.75 -9.58 -9.00
C TYR A 266 -37.14 -8.70 -7.90
N GLY A 267 -37.24 -9.09 -6.63
CA GLY A 267 -36.64 -8.38 -5.51
C GLY A 267 -35.37 -9.05 -4.99
N LEU A 268 -35.55 -10.25 -4.44
CA LEU A 268 -34.50 -10.93 -3.66
C LEU A 268 -33.38 -11.48 -4.54
N LEU A 269 -33.73 -12.20 -5.60
CA LEU A 269 -32.79 -12.88 -6.48
C LEU A 269 -31.83 -11.90 -7.19
N PRO A 270 -32.28 -10.77 -7.79
CA PRO A 270 -31.37 -9.84 -8.44
C PRO A 270 -30.41 -9.19 -7.44
N ARG A 271 -30.89 -8.85 -6.24
CA ARG A 271 -30.06 -8.31 -5.15
C ARG A 271 -29.01 -9.32 -4.69
N LEU A 272 -29.39 -10.58 -4.53
CA LEU A 272 -28.49 -11.67 -4.17
C LEU A 272 -27.39 -11.85 -5.23
N ILE A 273 -27.76 -11.94 -6.50
CA ILE A 273 -26.81 -12.09 -7.61
C ILE A 273 -25.80 -10.93 -7.62
N LEU A 274 -26.28 -9.69 -7.50
CA LEU A 274 -25.40 -8.52 -7.47
C LEU A 274 -24.53 -8.47 -6.21
N ALA A 275 -25.07 -8.82 -5.05
CA ALA A 275 -24.30 -8.89 -3.81
C ALA A 275 -23.16 -9.91 -3.92
N VAL A 276 -23.44 -11.11 -4.45
CA VAL A 276 -22.43 -12.17 -4.68
C VAL A 276 -21.41 -11.73 -5.72
N LEU A 277 -21.84 -11.15 -6.85
CA LEU A 277 -20.95 -10.60 -7.87
C LEU A 277 -19.99 -9.55 -7.28
N CYS A 278 -20.54 -8.60 -6.52
CA CYS A 278 -19.75 -7.54 -5.88
C CYS A 278 -18.78 -8.13 -4.85
N LEU A 279 -19.23 -9.10 -4.05
CA LEU A 279 -18.40 -9.75 -3.04
C LEU A 279 -17.24 -10.51 -3.69
N TRP A 280 -17.51 -11.25 -4.77
CA TRP A 280 -16.49 -11.98 -5.51
C TRP A 280 -15.47 -11.03 -6.14
N ARG A 281 -15.93 -9.95 -6.79
CA ARG A 281 -15.06 -8.89 -7.34
C ARG A 281 -14.20 -8.24 -6.26
N TRP A 282 -14.79 -7.95 -5.11
CA TRP A 282 -14.11 -7.40 -3.95
C TRP A 282 -13.05 -8.34 -3.41
N GLN A 283 -13.36 -9.62 -3.20
CA GLN A 283 -12.41 -10.62 -2.71
C GLN A 283 -11.24 -10.79 -3.68
N ARG A 284 -11.52 -10.92 -4.99
CA ARG A 284 -10.49 -11.06 -6.02
C ARG A 284 -9.60 -9.83 -6.11
N GLY A 285 -10.17 -8.63 -6.11
CA GLY A 285 -9.37 -7.40 -6.18
C GLY A 285 -8.59 -7.13 -4.89
N ARG A 286 -9.13 -7.50 -3.72
CA ARG A 286 -8.40 -7.42 -2.45
C ARG A 286 -7.15 -8.28 -2.42
N ALA A 287 -7.22 -9.48 -2.99
CA ALA A 287 -6.06 -10.37 -3.08
C ALA A 287 -4.97 -9.81 -4.02
N ALA A 288 -5.34 -8.92 -4.95
CA ALA A 288 -4.42 -8.26 -5.89
C ALA A 288 -3.93 -6.89 -5.39
N LEU A 289 -4.29 -6.47 -4.16
CA LEU A 289 -3.77 -5.23 -3.60
C LEU A 289 -2.28 -5.40 -3.26
N ALA A 290 -1.48 -4.46 -3.76
CA ALA A 290 -0.06 -4.38 -3.51
C ALA A 290 0.37 -2.91 -3.41
N LEU A 291 1.54 -2.67 -2.84
CA LEU A 291 2.16 -1.34 -2.84
C LEU A 291 2.62 -0.99 -4.26
N ASP A 292 2.35 0.23 -4.69
CA ASP A 292 2.90 0.77 -5.94
C ASP A 292 4.19 1.51 -5.63
N LEU A 293 5.32 0.82 -5.80
CA LEU A 293 6.65 1.32 -5.44
C LEU A 293 7.12 2.50 -6.30
N ASN A 294 6.40 2.85 -7.38
CA ASN A 294 6.74 3.98 -8.25
C ASN A 294 6.22 5.32 -7.72
N LEU A 295 5.42 5.30 -6.66
CA LEU A 295 4.90 6.53 -6.06
C LEU A 295 6.02 7.33 -5.39
N PRO A 296 5.97 8.67 -5.44
CA PRO A 296 7.05 9.53 -4.95
C PRO A 296 7.38 9.28 -3.48
N GLY A 297 6.39 9.04 -2.62
CA GLY A 297 6.62 8.72 -1.21
C GLY A 297 7.34 7.39 -0.94
N TYR A 298 7.36 6.44 -1.87
CA TYR A 298 8.11 5.17 -1.72
C TYR A 298 9.43 5.15 -2.48
N ALA A 299 9.55 5.91 -3.59
CA ALA A 299 10.74 5.92 -4.43
C ALA A 299 12.01 6.28 -3.63
N HIS A 300 11.91 7.25 -2.71
CA HIS A 300 13.03 7.66 -1.87
C HIS A 300 13.41 6.64 -0.77
N LEU A 301 12.47 5.78 -0.35
CA LEU A 301 12.72 4.81 0.71
C LEU A 301 13.60 3.63 0.27
N ARG A 302 13.79 3.44 -1.04
CA ARG A 302 14.62 2.35 -1.58
C ARG A 302 16.05 2.42 -1.05
N GLU A 303 16.68 3.59 -1.11
CA GLU A 303 18.07 3.77 -0.64
C GLU A 303 18.19 3.58 0.88
N ALA A 304 17.22 4.06 1.64
CA ALA A 304 17.21 3.95 3.09
C ALA A 304 16.98 2.49 3.57
N LEU A 305 16.12 1.73 2.90
CA LEU A 305 15.71 0.39 3.31
C LEU A 305 16.49 -0.74 2.63
N MET A 306 17.07 -0.49 1.46
CA MET A 306 17.90 -1.44 0.71
C MET A 306 19.20 -0.75 0.25
N PRO A 307 20.08 -0.36 1.18
CA PRO A 307 21.38 0.18 0.80
C PRO A 307 22.19 -0.90 0.08
N SER A 308 22.90 -0.51 -0.98
CA SER A 308 23.79 -1.40 -1.75
C SER A 308 24.96 -1.95 -0.93
N SER A 309 25.24 -1.35 0.25
CA SER A 309 26.06 -1.94 1.30
C SER A 309 25.38 -1.76 2.66
N GLU A 310 24.93 -2.85 3.28
CA GLU A 310 24.61 -2.82 4.71
C GLU A 310 25.92 -2.70 5.48
N ARG A 311 26.24 -1.49 5.98
CA ARG A 311 27.14 -1.39 7.12
C ARG A 311 26.42 -2.03 8.31
N LEU A 312 26.53 -3.35 8.44
CA LEU A 312 26.26 -4.02 9.71
C LEU A 312 27.06 -3.28 10.77
N GLY A 313 26.35 -2.63 11.68
CA GLY A 313 26.95 -2.20 12.94
C GLY A 313 27.63 -3.41 13.55
N VAL A 314 28.90 -3.22 13.90
CA VAL A 314 29.83 -4.20 14.44
C VAL A 314 29.12 -5.19 15.36
N ASN A 315 28.96 -6.44 14.90
CA ASN A 315 28.61 -7.56 15.76
C ASN A 315 29.12 -8.90 15.21
N ASP A 316 30.32 -8.89 14.66
CA ASP A 316 31.14 -10.09 14.47
C ASP A 316 32.55 -9.77 14.95
N ALA A 317 33.15 -10.71 15.68
CA ALA A 317 34.54 -10.63 16.09
C ALA A 317 35.42 -10.41 14.85
N ALA A 318 36.45 -9.57 15.00
CA ALA A 318 37.39 -9.26 13.93
C ALA A 318 37.85 -10.57 13.26
N PRO A 319 37.65 -10.76 11.95
CA PRO A 319 38.39 -11.79 11.25
C PRO A 319 39.87 -11.45 11.43
N GLU A 320 40.67 -12.42 11.89
CA GLU A 320 42.09 -12.23 12.22
C GLU A 320 42.96 -11.77 11.03
N GLN A 321 42.40 -11.78 9.81
CA GLN A 321 43.12 -11.47 8.58
C GLN A 321 42.32 -10.48 7.73
N LEU A 322 42.88 -9.27 7.62
CA LEU A 322 42.52 -8.33 6.57
C LEU A 322 42.87 -8.96 5.21
N HIS A 323 41.96 -8.90 4.24
CA HIS A 323 42.20 -9.44 2.91
C HIS A 323 43.43 -8.78 2.27
N HIS A 324 44.42 -9.61 1.90
CA HIS A 324 45.63 -9.19 1.20
C HIS A 324 45.31 -8.36 -0.05
N VAL A 325 46.03 -7.25 -0.21
CA VAL A 325 46.02 -6.46 -1.44
C VAL A 325 46.87 -7.20 -2.48
N SER A 326 46.27 -8.12 -3.22
CA SER A 326 46.91 -8.62 -4.45
C SER A 326 46.82 -7.50 -5.48
N GLY A 327 47.95 -6.87 -5.79
CA GLY A 327 48.06 -5.87 -6.85
C GLY A 327 47.50 -6.42 -8.16
N GLY A 328 46.47 -5.76 -8.70
CA GLY A 328 45.93 -6.10 -10.00
C GLY A 328 46.95 -5.69 -11.05
N ALA A 329 47.74 -6.64 -11.56
CA ALA A 329 48.53 -6.42 -12.76
C ALA A 329 47.57 -6.13 -13.93
N SER A 330 47.29 -4.86 -14.19
CA SER A 330 46.63 -4.44 -15.41
C SER A 330 47.62 -4.67 -16.56
N GLU A 331 47.24 -5.47 -17.57
CA GLU A 331 48.07 -5.77 -18.75
C GLU A 331 48.37 -4.52 -19.62
N LEU A 332 47.80 -3.37 -19.28
CA LEU A 332 48.07 -2.07 -19.89
C LEU A 332 49.37 -1.50 -19.31
N HIS A 333 50.49 -1.71 -20.01
CA HIS A 333 51.75 -1.01 -19.71
C HIS A 333 51.56 0.51 -19.84
N SER A 334 51.43 1.20 -18.73
CA SER A 334 51.48 2.66 -18.65
C SER A 334 52.77 3.04 -17.90
N ASP A 335 53.57 3.94 -18.44
CA ASP A 335 54.78 4.45 -17.77
C ASP A 335 54.47 5.65 -16.85
N GLY A 336 53.20 5.81 -16.45
CA GLY A 336 52.76 6.94 -15.64
C GLY A 336 53.26 6.85 -14.19
N ALA A 337 53.81 7.95 -13.69
CA ALA A 337 54.16 8.15 -12.29
C ALA A 337 53.24 9.19 -11.65
N LEU A 338 52.61 8.85 -10.52
CA LEU A 338 51.61 9.69 -9.86
C LEU A 338 51.89 9.86 -8.36
N LEU A 339 51.80 11.09 -7.87
CA LEU A 339 51.79 11.42 -6.44
C LEU A 339 50.38 11.85 -6.02
N VAL A 340 49.87 11.31 -4.92
CA VAL A 340 48.60 11.73 -4.32
C VAL A 340 48.77 11.90 -2.81
N ALA A 341 48.06 12.85 -2.21
CA ALA A 341 47.99 13.01 -0.77
C ALA A 341 46.61 12.68 -0.21
N ILE A 342 46.55 12.09 0.98
CA ILE A 342 45.30 11.82 1.70
C ILE A 342 45.20 12.79 2.88
N GLU A 343 44.15 13.62 2.86
CA GLU A 343 43.76 14.49 3.97
C GLU A 343 44.92 15.28 4.64
N LEU A 344 45.74 15.93 3.82
CA LEU A 344 46.79 16.83 4.28
C LEU A 344 46.23 18.10 4.95
N ASP A 345 46.99 18.69 5.86
CA ASP A 345 46.72 20.02 6.40
C ASP A 345 47.36 21.13 5.54
N ASP A 346 46.75 22.32 5.55
CA ASP A 346 47.23 23.48 4.77
C ASP A 346 48.55 24.09 5.30
N GLN A 347 49.12 23.51 6.36
CA GLN A 347 50.34 24.03 7.01
C GLN A 347 51.62 23.70 6.25
N ARG A 348 51.54 22.86 5.20
CA ARG A 348 52.71 22.37 4.45
C ARG A 348 52.63 22.83 2.99
N PRO A 349 53.76 23.21 2.38
CA PRO A 349 53.79 23.45 0.94
C PRO A 349 53.56 22.13 0.21
N TRP A 350 52.43 22.03 -0.49
CA TRP A 350 52.06 20.89 -1.33
C TRP A 350 51.72 21.36 -2.75
N PRO A 351 52.13 20.63 -3.81
CA PRO A 351 53.03 19.47 -3.80
C PRO A 351 54.51 19.85 -3.55
N PRO A 352 55.38 18.89 -3.17
CA PRO A 352 56.82 19.10 -3.20
C PRO A 352 57.31 19.36 -4.65
N LYS A 353 58.58 19.77 -4.82
CA LYS A 353 59.16 19.92 -6.15
C LYS A 353 59.24 18.55 -6.85
N LEU A 354 58.34 18.33 -7.81
CA LEU A 354 58.24 17.08 -8.56
C LEU A 354 59.14 17.07 -9.81
N PRO A 355 59.70 15.91 -10.17
CA PRO A 355 60.31 15.71 -11.49
C PRO A 355 59.30 15.89 -12.62
N ALA A 356 59.76 16.26 -13.82
CA ALA A 356 58.89 16.59 -14.95
C ALA A 356 58.01 15.40 -15.44
N THR A 357 58.41 14.18 -15.11
CA THR A 357 57.73 12.93 -15.48
C THR A 357 56.65 12.51 -14.48
N VAL A 358 56.61 13.12 -13.30
CA VAL A 358 55.67 12.78 -12.22
C VAL A 358 54.49 13.75 -12.21
N LYS A 359 53.27 13.22 -12.20
CA LYS A 359 52.05 14.03 -12.08
C LYS A 359 51.60 14.12 -10.62
N ASP A 360 51.08 15.28 -10.23
CA ASP A 360 50.38 15.49 -8.96
C ASP A 360 48.88 15.28 -9.15
N ALA A 361 48.29 14.38 -8.35
CA ALA A 361 46.85 14.14 -8.28
C ALA A 361 46.15 15.02 -7.23
N GLY A 362 46.89 15.85 -6.49
CA GLY A 362 46.37 16.74 -5.46
C GLY A 362 46.08 16.03 -4.14
N ILE A 363 45.23 16.69 -3.33
CA ILE A 363 44.88 16.25 -1.97
C ILE A 363 43.46 15.67 -1.98
N LEU A 364 43.31 14.45 -1.49
CA LEU A 364 42.04 13.74 -1.35
C LEU A 364 41.35 14.08 -0.02
N ASP A 365 40.68 15.22 0.02
CA ASP A 365 39.96 15.77 1.17
C ASP A 365 38.46 15.45 1.19
N SER A 366 37.85 15.21 0.03
CA SER A 366 36.41 15.02 -0.14
C SER A 366 36.06 13.68 -0.81
N ARG A 367 34.79 13.28 -0.70
CA ARG A 367 34.30 12.06 -1.37
C ARG A 367 34.32 12.18 -2.89
N GLU A 368 34.10 13.39 -3.40
CA GLU A 368 34.07 13.67 -4.84
C GLU A 368 35.47 13.59 -5.46
N SER A 369 36.49 14.17 -4.80
CA SER A 369 37.89 14.07 -5.27
C SER A 369 38.41 12.64 -5.26
N ARG A 370 38.05 11.85 -4.24
CA ARG A 370 38.36 10.40 -4.17
C ARG A 370 37.74 9.63 -5.33
N HIS A 371 36.45 9.79 -5.57
CA HIS A 371 35.74 9.06 -6.62
C HIS A 371 36.26 9.45 -8.02
N THR A 372 36.50 10.74 -8.24
CA THR A 372 37.05 11.26 -9.50
C THR A 372 38.43 10.67 -9.80
N LEU A 373 39.32 10.62 -8.80
CA LEU A 373 40.64 10.02 -8.99
C LEU A 373 40.55 8.52 -9.26
N LEU A 374 39.75 7.77 -8.50
CA LEU A 374 39.59 6.33 -8.69
C LEU A 374 39.05 5.98 -10.09
N GLU A 375 38.07 6.74 -10.60
CA GLU A 375 37.61 6.59 -11.98
C GLU A 375 38.72 6.85 -13.00
N GLN A 376 39.56 7.88 -12.76
CA GLN A 376 40.68 8.19 -13.64
C GLN A 376 41.74 7.08 -13.64
N LEU A 377 42.10 6.55 -12.47
CA LEU A 377 43.08 5.46 -12.33
C LEU A 377 42.57 4.15 -12.93
N THR A 378 41.25 3.90 -12.87
CA THR A 378 40.64 2.74 -13.53
C THR A 378 40.80 2.82 -15.05
N ARG A 379 40.72 4.02 -15.63
CA ARG A 379 40.86 4.25 -17.08
C ARG A 379 42.33 4.33 -17.52
N PHE A 380 43.20 4.89 -16.67
CA PHE A 380 44.62 5.11 -16.94
C PHE A 380 45.47 4.74 -15.72
N PRO A 381 45.71 3.44 -15.47
CA PRO A 381 46.42 2.98 -14.28
C PRO A 381 47.90 3.39 -14.35
N PRO A 382 48.48 4.07 -13.35
CA PRO A 382 49.90 4.41 -13.35
C PRO A 382 50.78 3.17 -13.11
N ALA A 383 51.99 3.16 -13.68
CA ALA A 383 53.01 2.17 -13.30
C ALA A 383 53.42 2.35 -11.84
N ARG A 384 53.60 3.61 -11.41
CA ARG A 384 54.15 3.93 -10.08
C ARG A 384 53.25 4.95 -9.38
N LEU A 385 52.83 4.61 -8.18
CA LEU A 385 51.98 5.46 -7.34
C LEU A 385 52.65 5.69 -5.98
N VAL A 386 52.76 6.95 -5.57
CA VAL A 386 53.08 7.32 -4.18
C VAL A 386 51.86 7.93 -3.53
N ILE A 387 51.52 7.42 -2.36
CA ILE A 387 50.43 7.93 -1.52
C ILE A 387 51.04 8.59 -0.29
N ALA A 388 50.95 9.91 -0.17
CA ALA A 388 51.42 10.64 0.99
C ALA A 388 50.35 10.69 2.09
N CYS A 389 50.74 10.30 3.30
CA CYS A 389 49.88 10.28 4.47
C CYS A 389 50.52 11.05 5.62
N ASP A 390 49.73 11.79 6.40
CA ASP A 390 50.18 12.48 7.60
C ASP A 390 50.05 11.57 8.84
N PRO A 391 51.16 11.07 9.42
CA PRO A 391 51.11 10.16 10.57
C PRO A 391 50.58 10.82 11.85
N ARG A 392 50.37 12.15 11.87
CA ARG A 392 49.70 12.82 12.99
C ARG A 392 48.22 12.41 13.08
N ARG A 393 47.60 11.96 11.99
CA ARG A 393 46.25 11.36 12.01
C ARG A 393 46.36 9.86 12.25
N SER A 394 45.44 9.30 13.02
CA SER A 394 45.40 7.85 13.26
C SER A 394 45.05 7.11 11.97
N PRO A 395 45.64 5.93 11.69
CA PRO A 395 45.28 5.11 10.55
C PRO A 395 43.87 4.53 10.75
N ASP A 396 42.86 5.28 10.34
CA ASP A 396 41.48 4.84 10.45
C ASP A 396 41.11 3.87 9.31
N ARG A 397 40.02 3.12 9.51
CA ARG A 397 39.53 2.16 8.53
C ARG A 397 39.23 2.81 7.17
N GLY A 398 38.80 4.07 7.16
CA GLY A 398 38.52 4.83 5.94
C GLY A 398 39.77 5.09 5.11
N SER A 399 40.85 5.57 5.74
CA SER A 399 42.11 5.86 5.07
C SER A 399 42.79 4.59 4.58
N LEU A 400 42.83 3.53 5.39
CA LEU A 400 43.43 2.24 4.99
C LEU A 400 42.68 1.58 3.82
N ALA A 401 41.35 1.65 3.81
CA ALA A 401 40.56 1.15 2.68
C ALA A 401 40.84 1.93 1.40
N LEU A 402 40.94 3.27 1.48
CA LEU A 402 41.29 4.13 0.35
C LEU A 402 42.70 3.83 -0.18
N ILE A 403 43.68 3.68 0.72
CA ILE A 403 45.06 3.32 0.37
C ILE A 403 45.08 1.98 -0.37
N GLY A 404 44.36 0.96 0.13
CA GLY A 404 44.27 -0.34 -0.52
C GLY A 404 43.59 -0.28 -1.90
N GLU A 405 42.58 0.57 -2.07
CA GLU A 405 41.88 0.75 -3.36
C GLU A 405 42.74 1.48 -4.40
N LEU A 406 43.44 2.54 -3.98
CA LEU A 406 44.43 3.23 -4.79
C LEU A 406 45.58 2.29 -5.19
N ALA A 407 46.08 1.49 -4.25
CA ALA A 407 47.17 0.55 -4.49
C ALA A 407 46.81 -0.54 -5.52
N ARG A 408 45.55 -1.00 -5.55
CA ARG A 408 45.07 -1.95 -6.56
C ARG A 408 45.00 -1.37 -7.97
N SER A 409 44.95 -0.04 -8.08
CA SER A 409 44.78 0.67 -9.35
C SER A 409 46.13 1.04 -9.99
N ALA A 410 47.26 0.65 -9.38
CA ALA A 410 48.61 0.93 -9.85
C ALA A 410 49.46 -0.35 -9.88
N SER A 411 50.47 -0.40 -10.75
CA SER A 411 51.33 -1.59 -10.87
C SER A 411 52.28 -1.74 -9.68
N ALA A 412 52.83 -0.62 -9.18
CA ALA A 412 53.64 -0.57 -7.98
C ALA A 412 53.25 0.64 -7.13
N THR A 413 53.06 0.42 -5.83
CA THR A 413 52.60 1.45 -4.90
C THR A 413 53.54 1.56 -3.71
N ARG A 414 53.84 2.79 -3.30
CA ARG A 414 54.52 3.09 -2.03
C ARG A 414 53.75 4.11 -1.22
N VAL A 415 53.74 3.94 0.09
CA VAL A 415 53.17 4.91 1.03
C VAL A 415 54.29 5.78 1.59
N TRP A 416 54.14 7.09 1.47
CA TRP A 416 55.05 8.06 2.06
C TRP A 416 54.46 8.59 3.36
N LEU A 417 55.05 8.19 4.49
CA LEU A 417 54.71 8.73 5.79
C LEU A 417 55.44 10.06 5.99
N LEU A 418 54.69 11.15 6.07
CA LEU A 418 55.25 12.50 6.14
C LEU A 418 55.93 12.75 7.50
N GLN A 419 57.11 13.35 7.47
CA GLN A 419 57.82 13.78 8.68
C GLN A 419 57.03 14.87 9.42
N ALA A 420 57.26 15.03 10.73
CA ALA A 420 56.66 16.14 11.48
C ALA A 420 57.13 17.51 10.94
N PRO A 421 56.28 18.54 10.93
CA PRO A 421 56.71 19.90 10.64
C PRO A 421 57.75 20.40 11.66
N PRO A 422 58.56 21.43 11.31
CA PRO A 422 59.52 22.02 12.24
C PRO A 422 58.87 22.44 13.57
N GLY A 423 59.40 21.95 14.69
CA GLY A 423 58.88 22.25 16.03
C GLY A 423 57.76 21.32 16.53
N GLN A 424 57.38 20.30 15.76
CA GLN A 424 56.47 19.23 16.18
C GLN A 424 57.19 17.88 16.17
N ALA A 425 56.70 16.92 16.95
CA ALA A 425 57.18 15.53 16.95
C ALA A 425 56.03 14.60 16.56
N LEU A 426 56.36 13.52 15.84
CA LEU A 426 55.40 12.43 15.60
C LEU A 426 55.26 11.59 16.87
N ASP A 427 54.05 11.12 17.13
CA ASP A 427 53.76 10.18 18.20
C ASP A 427 54.30 8.79 17.81
N ALA A 428 55.19 8.23 18.62
CA ALA A 428 55.87 6.97 18.33
C ALA A 428 54.90 5.78 18.31
N GLU A 429 53.87 5.78 19.16
CA GLU A 429 52.85 4.72 19.15
C GLU A 429 52.04 4.77 17.86
N ARG A 430 51.61 5.97 17.45
CA ARG A 430 50.84 6.17 16.23
C ARG A 430 51.62 5.85 14.95
N LEU A 431 52.91 6.16 14.92
CA LEU A 431 53.80 5.70 13.85
C LEU A 431 53.86 4.17 13.83
N GLY A 432 53.96 3.52 14.99
CA GLY A 432 53.90 2.06 15.12
C GLY A 432 52.60 1.46 14.57
N ASP A 433 51.46 2.10 14.84
CA ASP A 433 50.15 1.69 14.29
C ASP A 433 50.12 1.80 12.76
N TRP A 434 50.67 2.88 12.18
CA TRP A 434 50.79 3.04 10.74
C TRP A 434 51.67 1.96 10.10
N HIS A 435 52.83 1.68 10.69
CA HIS A 435 53.71 0.61 10.22
C HIS A 435 53.01 -0.74 10.23
N THR A 436 52.32 -1.07 11.33
CA THR A 436 51.59 -2.34 11.48
C THR A 436 50.47 -2.45 10.44
N ALA A 437 49.69 -1.38 10.24
CA ALA A 437 48.59 -1.37 9.30
C ALA A 437 49.05 -1.48 7.84
N LEU A 438 50.15 -0.82 7.47
CA LEU A 438 50.72 -0.89 6.12
C LEU A 438 51.38 -2.24 5.84
N GLN A 439 52.02 -2.85 6.84
CA GLN A 439 52.53 -4.23 6.75
C GLN A 439 51.40 -5.24 6.55
N GLN A 440 50.26 -5.07 7.23
CA GLN A 440 49.08 -5.93 7.03
C GLN A 440 48.49 -5.81 5.61
N LEU A 441 48.67 -4.66 4.95
CA LEU A 441 48.26 -4.43 3.56
C LEU A 441 49.31 -4.89 2.54
N ASP A 442 50.47 -5.38 2.98
CA ASP A 442 51.62 -5.75 2.13
C ASP A 442 52.11 -4.58 1.25
N LEU A 443 52.08 -3.36 1.80
CA LEU A 443 52.50 -2.15 1.11
C LEU A 443 53.85 -1.64 1.62
N SER A 444 54.77 -1.40 0.70
CA SER A 444 56.04 -0.74 0.98
C SER A 444 55.80 0.70 1.42
N PHE A 445 56.45 1.12 2.51
CA PHE A 445 56.37 2.49 3.02
C PHE A 445 57.76 3.09 3.22
N ALA A 446 57.83 4.42 3.19
CA ALA A 446 59.05 5.18 3.43
C ALA A 446 58.78 6.43 4.29
N ASP A 447 59.69 6.74 5.21
CA ASP A 447 59.66 7.95 6.06
C ASP A 447 60.28 9.18 5.36
N CYS A 448 60.81 8.97 4.16
CA CYS A 448 61.34 10.00 3.28
C CYS A 448 60.61 9.97 1.93
N ALA A 449 60.60 11.10 1.22
CA ALA A 449 59.89 11.23 -0.05
C ALA A 449 60.53 10.29 -1.09
N PRO A 450 59.83 9.25 -1.58
CA PRO A 450 60.41 8.26 -2.50
C PRO A 450 60.35 8.77 -3.95
N LEU A 451 60.80 10.01 -4.20
CA LEU A 451 60.66 10.69 -5.48
C LEU A 451 61.56 10.08 -6.57
N THR A 452 62.77 9.62 -6.22
CA THR A 452 63.69 8.93 -7.14
C THR A 452 63.08 7.64 -7.68
N TRP A 453 62.48 6.86 -6.78
CA TRP A 453 61.74 5.65 -7.13
C TRP A 453 60.51 5.97 -7.96
N LEU A 454 59.75 7.01 -7.60
CA LEU A 454 58.57 7.41 -8.35
C LEU A 454 58.93 7.81 -9.79
N GLU A 455 60.05 8.50 -9.99
CA GLU A 455 60.54 8.90 -11.31
C GLU A 455 61.07 7.72 -12.13
N THR A 456 62.01 6.95 -11.56
CA THR A 456 62.83 5.99 -12.32
C THR A 456 62.49 4.52 -12.10
N GLY A 457 61.64 4.21 -11.12
CA GLY A 457 61.34 2.84 -10.67
C GLY A 457 62.44 2.18 -9.83
N HIS A 458 63.55 2.89 -9.59
CA HIS A 458 64.71 2.40 -8.84
C HIS A 458 64.94 3.26 -7.60
N ASP A 459 65.45 2.66 -6.52
CA ASP A 459 65.75 3.33 -5.26
C ASP A 459 66.93 4.29 -5.31
#